data_AF-A0A5P6P8Y0-F1
#
_entry.id   AF-A0A5P6P8Y0-F1
#
_cell.length_a   1.000
_cell.length_b   1.000
_cell.length_c   1.000
_cell.angle_alpha   90.00
_cell.angle_beta   90.00
_cell.angle_gamma   90.00
#
_symmetry.space_group_name_H-M   'P 1'
#
loop_
_entity.id
_entity.type
_entity.pdbx_description
1 polymer ?
#
loop_
_entity_poly.entity_id
_entity_poly.type
_entity_poly.pdbx_seq_one_letter_code
_entity_poly.pdbx_strand_id
1 'polypeptide(L)'
;MTDHPCKGLGKAATNAFEAIAVNHQPHCSKVTLQRLLERGLIAREDRLMHFRDGLPPCRIAGYFVPLPVHYQWCTWASEQFGE
;
A
#
# COMPACT_ATOMS: atom_id res chain seq x y z
N MET A 1 -11.87 20.03 -2.41
CA MET A 1 -10.64 19.26 -2.68
C MET A 1 -10.65 18.06 -1.78
N THR A 2 -10.65 16.89 -2.38
CA THR A 2 -10.48 15.61 -1.68
C THR A 2 -9.09 15.59 -1.06
N ASP A 3 -8.95 15.09 0.17
CA ASP A 3 -7.65 14.98 0.83
C ASP A 3 -6.94 13.66 0.47
N HIS A 4 -5.61 13.71 0.32
CA HIS A 4 -4.80 12.50 0.17
C HIS A 4 -5.00 11.58 1.39
N PRO A 5 -5.18 10.26 1.23
CA PRO A 5 -5.42 9.33 2.35
C PRO A 5 -4.32 9.38 3.44
N CYS A 6 -3.08 9.60 3.02
CA CYS A 6 -1.93 9.80 3.91
C CYS A 6 -1.77 11.23 4.46
N LYS A 7 -2.80 12.09 4.45
CA LYS A 7 -2.69 13.45 5.00
C LYS A 7 -2.20 13.42 6.46
N GLY A 8 -1.23 14.27 6.76
CA GLY A 8 -0.58 14.33 8.08
C GLY A 8 0.40 13.19 8.37
N LEU A 9 0.70 12.34 7.39
CA LEU A 9 1.83 11.39 7.47
C LEU A 9 3.10 11.98 6.84
N GLY A 10 4.25 11.47 7.29
CA GLY A 10 5.53 11.85 6.71
C GLY A 10 5.74 11.25 5.31
N LYS A 11 6.64 11.87 4.53
CA LYS A 11 6.92 11.51 3.13
C LYS A 11 7.20 10.02 2.89
N ALA A 12 7.94 9.37 3.79
CA ALA A 12 8.23 7.95 3.69
C ALA A 12 6.97 7.06 3.73
N ALA A 13 5.96 7.44 4.52
CA ALA A 13 4.71 6.71 4.61
C ALA A 13 3.82 6.96 3.39
N THR A 14 3.78 8.21 2.89
CA THR A 14 3.09 8.54 1.64
C THR A 14 3.66 7.75 0.47
N ASN A 15 4.98 7.76 0.28
CA ASN A 15 5.63 7.01 -0.80
C ASN A 15 5.39 5.50 -0.69
N ALA A 16 5.41 4.95 0.53
CA ALA A 16 5.13 3.53 0.74
C ALA A 16 3.68 3.18 0.39
N PHE A 17 2.72 4.02 0.79
CA PHE A 17 1.32 3.86 0.42
C PHE A 17 1.13 3.93 -1.09
N GLU A 18 1.69 4.94 -1.76
CA GLU A 18 1.58 5.12 -3.21
C GLU A 18 2.19 3.94 -3.97
N ALA A 19 3.36 3.44 -3.53
CA ALA A 19 3.96 2.24 -4.11
C ALA A 19 3.02 1.03 -3.99
N ILE A 20 2.43 0.80 -2.82
CA ILE A 20 1.47 -0.31 -2.62
C ILE A 20 0.22 -0.10 -3.47
N ALA A 21 -0.29 1.14 -3.59
CA ALA A 21 -1.46 1.47 -4.39
C ALA A 21 -1.27 1.07 -5.86
N VAL A 22 -0.05 1.22 -6.41
CA VAL A 22 0.28 0.80 -7.78
C VAL A 22 0.88 -0.61 -7.89
N ASN A 23 0.73 -1.45 -6.85
CA ASN A 23 1.29 -2.80 -6.77
C ASN A 23 2.83 -2.89 -6.90
N HIS A 24 3.54 -1.82 -6.58
CA HIS A 24 4.99 -1.80 -6.46
C HIS A 24 5.45 -2.19 -5.06
N GLN A 25 6.67 -2.72 -4.95
CA GLN A 25 7.26 -3.07 -3.66
C GLN A 25 7.64 -1.80 -2.88
N PRO A 26 7.11 -1.58 -1.66
CA PRO A 26 7.44 -0.40 -0.87
C PRO A 26 8.84 -0.52 -0.25
N HIS A 27 9.74 0.42 -0.58
CA HIS A 27 11.04 0.55 0.07
C HIS A 27 10.93 1.35 1.37
N CYS A 28 10.41 0.73 2.44
CA CYS A 28 10.24 1.40 3.72
C CYS A 28 10.52 0.48 4.93
N SER A 29 10.63 1.08 6.10
CA SER A 29 10.85 0.33 7.34
C SER A 29 9.58 -0.41 7.79
N LYS A 30 9.74 -1.48 8.56
CA LYS A 30 8.63 -2.22 9.16
C LYS A 30 7.72 -1.33 10.02
N VAL A 31 8.29 -0.32 10.69
CA VAL A 31 7.53 0.64 11.51
C VAL A 31 6.59 1.50 10.65
N THR A 32 7.04 1.89 9.45
CA THR A 32 6.19 2.64 8.51
C THR A 32 5.02 1.78 8.03
N LEU A 33 5.26 0.52 7.65
CA LEU A 33 4.18 -0.41 7.26
C LEU A 33 3.19 -0.63 8.40
N GLN A 34 3.68 -0.82 9.61
CA GLN A 34 2.85 -1.01 10.80
C GLN A 34 1.93 0.20 11.05
N ARG A 35 2.45 1.43 10.93
CA ARG A 35 1.64 2.65 11.06
C ARG A 35 0.57 2.79 9.98
N LEU A 36 0.86 2.35 8.75
CA LEU A 36 -0.12 2.36 7.66
C LEU A 36 -1.23 1.33 7.90
N LEU A 37 -0.88 0.14 8.41
CA LEU A 37 -1.85 -0.89 8.84
C LEU A 37 -2.74 -0.40 9.97
N GLU A 38 -2.14 0.19 11.02
CA GLU A 38 -2.88 0.70 12.20
C GLU A 38 -3.87 1.81 11.84
N ARG A 39 -3.56 2.59 10.80
CA ARG A 39 -4.46 3.62 10.26
C ARG A 39 -5.49 3.08 9.28
N GLY A 40 -5.48 1.77 8.97
CA GLY A 40 -6.38 1.16 8.00
C GLY A 40 -6.16 1.62 6.56
N LEU A 41 -5.01 2.24 6.25
CA LEU A 41 -4.68 2.74 4.91
C LEU A 41 -4.25 1.61 3.97
N ILE A 42 -3.65 0.57 4.54
CA ILE A 42 -3.30 -0.67 3.85
C ILE A 42 -3.82 -1.85 4.67
N ALA A 43 -3.99 -2.99 4.02
CA ALA A 43 -4.26 -4.26 4.65
C ALA A 43 -3.15 -5.27 4.31
N ARG A 44 -3.00 -6.27 5.16
CA ARG A 44 -2.07 -7.37 4.96
C ARG A 44 -2.83 -8.60 4.50
N GLU A 45 -2.25 -9.31 3.55
CA GLU A 45 -2.68 -10.65 3.14
C GLU A 45 -1.47 -11.58 3.16
N ASP A 46 -1.66 -12.82 3.58
CA ASP A 46 -0.60 -13.83 3.47
C ASP A 46 -0.78 -14.55 2.12
N ARG A 47 0.17 -14.35 1.19
CA ARG A 47 0.18 -15.04 -0.09
C ARG A 47 1.06 -16.28 -0.02
N LEU A 48 0.62 -17.37 -0.64
CA LEU A 48 1.46 -18.55 -0.87
C LEU A 48 2.31 -18.30 -2.12
N MET A 49 3.62 -18.24 -1.92
CA MET A 49 4.59 -18.20 -3.00
C MET A 49 5.01 -19.64 -3.33
N HIS A 50 4.65 -20.08 -4.52
CA HIS A 50 5.06 -21.39 -5.04
C HIS A 50 6.39 -21.24 -5.80
N PHE A 51 7.37 -22.06 -5.43
CA PHE A 51 8.65 -22.10 -6.12
C PHE A 51 8.61 -23.14 -7.24
N ARG A 52 9.26 -22.84 -8.36
CA ARG A 52 9.30 -23.72 -9.55
C ARG A 52 10.30 -24.86 -9.42
N ASP A 53 11.16 -24.81 -8.41
CA ASP A 53 12.27 -25.74 -8.14
C ASP A 53 11.87 -26.92 -7.25
N GLY A 54 10.58 -27.05 -6.91
CA GLY A 54 10.07 -28.12 -6.05
C GLY A 54 10.23 -27.83 -4.56
N LEU A 55 10.68 -26.64 -4.17
CA LEU A 55 10.64 -26.23 -2.76
C LEU A 55 9.20 -26.10 -2.25
N PRO A 56 8.94 -26.42 -0.97
CA PRO A 56 7.64 -26.20 -0.35
C PRO A 56 7.20 -24.73 -0.50
N PRO A 57 5.90 -24.47 -0.76
CA PRO A 57 5.43 -23.10 -0.87
C PRO A 57 5.65 -22.34 0.45
N CYS A 58 6.13 -21.11 0.33
CA CYS A 58 6.38 -20.23 1.48
C CYS A 58 5.27 -19.17 1.59
N ARG A 59 4.87 -18.83 2.81
CA ARG A 59 3.94 -17.72 3.05
C ARG A 59 4.72 -16.41 3.08
N ILE A 60 4.39 -15.51 2.15
CA ILE A 60 4.93 -14.16 2.11
C ILE A 60 3.83 -13.16 2.50
N ALA A 61 4.20 -12.13 3.26
CA ALA A 61 3.29 -11.05 3.58
C ALA A 61 3.15 -10.12 2.36
N GLY A 62 1.96 -10.09 1.76
CA GLY A 62 1.53 -9.08 0.80
C GLY A 62 0.84 -7.92 1.51
N TYR A 63 0.91 -6.74 0.90
CA TYR A 63 0.17 -5.56 1.33
C TYR A 63 -0.63 -5.04 0.15
N PHE A 64 -1.84 -4.56 0.43
CA PHE A 64 -2.72 -3.96 -0.57
C PHE A 64 -3.48 -2.79 0.03
N VAL A 65 -3.95 -1.88 -0.83
CA VAL A 65 -4.81 -0.77 -0.42
C VAL A 65 -6.27 -1.22 -0.50
N PRO A 66 -7.07 -1.12 0.58
CA PRO A 66 -8.50 -1.41 0.53
C PRO A 66 -9.22 -0.54 -0.51
N LEU A 67 -10.20 -1.11 -1.22
CA LEU A 67 -10.87 -0.43 -2.33
C LEU A 67 -11.41 0.97 -1.99
N PRO A 68 -12.05 1.22 -0.83
CA PRO A 68 -12.51 2.57 -0.48
C PRO A 68 -11.38 3.59 -0.36
N VAL A 69 -10.23 3.17 0.21
CA VAL A 69 -9.05 4.02 0.38
C VAL A 69 -8.39 4.29 -0.98
N HIS A 70 -8.36 3.27 -1.85
CA HIS A 70 -7.83 3.41 -3.19
C HIS A 70 -8.70 4.37 -4.03
N TYR A 71 -10.03 4.27 -3.93
CA TYR A 71 -10.94 5.19 -4.62
C TYR A 71 -10.71 6.65 -4.19
N GLN A 72 -10.59 6.90 -2.88
CA GLN A 72 -10.26 8.24 -2.37
C GLN A 72 -8.93 8.76 -2.93
N TRP A 73 -7.91 7.91 -3.00
CA TRP A 73 -6.62 8.26 -3.59
C TRP A 73 -6.76 8.62 -5.07
N CYS A 74 -7.51 7.83 -5.85
CA CYS A 74 -7.77 8.11 -7.26
C CYS A 74 -8.53 9.44 -7.46
N THR A 75 -9.53 9.73 -6.63
CA THR A 75 -10.26 11.02 -6.69
C THR A 75 -9.34 12.18 -6.41
N TRP A 76 -8.51 12.10 -5.36
CA TRP A 76 -7.50 13.11 -5.08
C TRP A 76 -6.52 13.27 -6.25
N ALA A 77 -5.99 12.17 -6.78
CA ALA A 77 -5.02 12.21 -7.88
C ALA A 77 -5.62 12.84 -9.14
N SER A 78 -6.88 12.54 -9.44
CA SER A 78 -7.62 13.16 -10.54
C SER A 78 -7.80 14.67 -10.35
N GLU A 79 -8.04 15.14 -9.12
CA GLU A 79 -8.16 16.57 -8.85
C GLU A 79 -6.81 17.31 -8.91
N GLN A 80 -5.70 16.63 -8.61
CA GLN A 80 -4.36 17.24 -8.60
C GLN A 80 -3.65 17.20 -9.96
N PHE A 81 -3.87 16.13 -10.73
CA PHE A 81 -3.11 15.84 -11.95
C PHE A 81 -4.01 15.60 -13.17
N GLY A 82 -5.33 15.56 -13.00
CA GLY A 82 -6.27 15.44 -14.12
C GLY A 82 -6.45 16.80 -14.79
N GLU A 83 -5.92 16.92 -15.99
CA GLU A 83 -6.21 18.00 -16.95
C GLU A 83 -7.52 17.72 -17.71
#